data_AF-A0A3M2D220-F1
#
_entry.id   AF-A0A3M2D220-F1
#
_cell.length_a   1.000
_cell.length_b   1.000
_cell.length_c   1.000
_cell.angle_alpha   90.00
_cell.angle_beta   90.00
_cell.angle_gamma   90.00
#
_symmetry.space_group_name_H-M   'P 1'
#
loop_
_entity.id
_entity.type
_entity.pdbx_description
1 polymer ?
#
loop_
_entity_poly.entity_id
_entity_poly.type
_entity_poly.pdbx_seq_one_letter_code
_entity_poly.pdbx_strand_id
1 'polypeptide(L)'
;MKRKEKKEEAILEFYLSAISSQIPESGHLDEDILATLVEGKINQREAEFVIKHLVGCGFCRHLTAELIKFDSTLAEENEISYESEPTRISDTIKNLLSELLRPSPAAIQAFEDKTEEKKENSEIKSQNKQKN
;
A
#
# COMPACT_ATOMS: atom_id res chain seq x y z
N MET A 1 -28.55 -23.92 -11.06
CA MET A 1 -27.34 -23.06 -10.97
C MET A 1 -26.89 -22.82 -9.53
N LYS A 2 -27.77 -22.40 -8.60
CA LYS A 2 -27.47 -22.10 -7.17
C LYS A 2 -26.68 -23.13 -6.31
N ARG A 3 -26.58 -24.41 -6.72
CA ARG A 3 -25.82 -25.44 -5.96
C ARG A 3 -24.31 -25.43 -6.24
N LYS A 4 -23.90 -24.91 -7.40
CA LYS A 4 -22.47 -24.82 -7.77
C LYS A 4 -21.82 -23.61 -7.09
N GLU A 5 -22.48 -22.46 -7.14
CA GLU A 5 -22.05 -21.23 -6.45
C GLU A 5 -21.85 -21.44 -4.94
N LYS A 6 -22.79 -22.14 -4.28
CA LYS A 6 -22.63 -22.48 -2.85
C LYS A 6 -21.45 -23.39 -2.53
N LYS A 7 -21.02 -24.22 -3.48
CA LYS A 7 -19.82 -25.07 -3.29
C LYS A 7 -18.55 -24.25 -3.44
N GLU A 8 -18.54 -23.32 -4.39
CA GLU A 8 -17.41 -22.42 -4.62
C GLU A 8 -17.23 -21.47 -3.43
N GLU A 9 -18.31 -20.88 -2.93
CA GLU A 9 -18.32 -20.08 -1.70
C GLU A 9 -17.79 -20.86 -0.50
N ALA A 10 -18.25 -22.10 -0.31
CA ALA A 10 -17.79 -22.94 0.80
C ALA A 10 -16.30 -23.33 0.68
N ILE A 11 -15.80 -23.54 -0.54
CA ILE A 11 -14.37 -23.82 -0.78
C ILE A 11 -13.53 -22.56 -0.51
N LEU A 12 -13.99 -21.39 -0.97
CA LEU A 12 -13.34 -20.11 -0.71
C LEU A 12 -13.32 -19.79 0.78
N GLU A 13 -14.45 -19.96 1.47
CA GLU A 13 -14.57 -19.73 2.90
C GLU A 13 -13.67 -20.68 3.72
N PHE A 14 -13.63 -21.96 3.33
CA PHE A 14 -12.69 -22.93 3.91
C PHE A 14 -11.23 -22.52 3.68
N TYR A 15 -10.89 -22.11 2.46
CA TYR A 15 -9.53 -21.72 2.08
C TYR A 15 -9.09 -20.45 2.83
N LEU A 16 -9.95 -19.43 2.89
CA LEU A 16 -9.69 -18.18 3.61
C LEU A 16 -9.57 -18.40 5.13
N SER A 17 -10.43 -19.25 5.70
CA SER A 17 -10.35 -19.64 7.12
C SER A 17 -9.06 -20.42 7.42
N ALA A 18 -8.67 -21.34 6.53
CA ALA A 18 -7.44 -22.10 6.66
C ALA A 18 -6.18 -21.21 6.53
N ILE A 19 -6.21 -20.19 5.69
CA ILE A 19 -5.12 -19.20 5.56
C ILE A 19 -5.10 -18.31 6.79
N SER A 20 -6.22 -17.75 7.22
CA SER A 20 -6.30 -16.86 8.39
C SER A 20 -5.83 -17.56 9.67
N SER A 21 -6.11 -18.85 9.82
CA SER A 21 -5.62 -19.66 10.96
C SER A 21 -4.13 -19.99 10.88
N GLN A 22 -3.50 -19.80 9.72
CA GLN A 22 -2.07 -20.02 9.45
C GLN A 22 -1.24 -18.73 9.43
N ILE A 23 -1.83 -17.58 9.80
CA ILE A 23 -1.10 -16.33 10.00
C ILE A 23 -0.91 -16.11 11.52
N PRO A 24 0.01 -16.82 12.19
CA PRO A 24 0.67 -16.23 13.33
C PRO A 24 1.59 -15.11 12.80
N GLU A 25 1.36 -13.86 13.22
CA GLU A 25 2.30 -12.75 12.94
C GLU A 25 3.72 -13.06 13.48
N SER A 26 3.84 -13.94 14.46
CA SER A 26 5.10 -14.36 15.08
C SER A 26 5.61 -15.68 14.51
N GLY A 27 6.20 -15.65 13.31
CA GLY A 27 6.91 -16.83 12.81
C GLY A 27 7.19 -16.87 11.31
N HIS A 28 6.68 -15.92 10.54
CA HIS A 28 6.94 -15.81 9.11
C HIS A 28 8.04 -14.78 8.82
N LEU A 29 8.54 -14.79 7.60
CA LEU A 29 9.49 -13.76 7.14
C LEU A 29 8.75 -12.45 6.92
N ASP A 30 9.41 -11.35 7.27
CA ASP A 30 8.90 -10.00 7.02
C ASP A 30 8.78 -9.75 5.50
N GLU A 31 7.80 -8.93 5.13
CA GLU A 31 7.51 -8.58 3.74
C GLU A 31 8.73 -7.98 3.04
N ASP A 32 9.50 -7.12 3.72
CA ASP A 32 10.71 -6.51 3.19
C ASP A 32 11.80 -7.54 2.85
N ILE A 33 11.93 -8.59 3.67
CA ILE A 33 12.89 -9.67 3.44
C ILE A 33 12.48 -10.49 2.22
N LEU A 34 11.18 -10.79 2.10
CA LEU A 34 10.63 -11.51 0.95
C LEU A 34 10.77 -10.70 -0.35
N ALA A 35 10.50 -9.39 -0.32
CA ALA A 35 10.70 -8.50 -1.46
C ALA A 35 12.18 -8.46 -1.87
N THR A 36 13.08 -8.25 -0.91
CA THR A 36 14.53 -8.22 -1.15
C THR A 36 15.06 -9.54 -1.72
N LEU A 37 14.49 -10.68 -1.29
CA LEU A 37 14.78 -12.00 -1.84
C LEU A 37 14.33 -12.11 -3.30
N VAL A 38 13.08 -11.74 -3.60
CA VAL A 38 12.51 -11.82 -4.96
C VAL A 38 13.26 -10.91 -5.93
N GLU A 39 13.65 -9.71 -5.48
CA GLU A 39 14.46 -8.77 -6.25
C GLU A 39 15.93 -9.22 -6.42
N GLY A 40 16.36 -10.29 -5.76
CA GLY A 40 17.75 -10.79 -5.82
C GLY A 40 18.77 -9.90 -5.11
N LYS A 41 18.34 -9.03 -4.20
CA LYS A 41 19.19 -8.07 -3.47
C LYS A 41 19.60 -8.56 -2.08
N ILE A 42 19.19 -9.76 -1.70
CA ILE A 42 19.50 -10.34 -0.39
C ILE A 42 21.00 -10.63 -0.27
N ASN A 43 21.59 -10.31 0.88
CA ASN A 43 22.99 -10.61 1.12
C ASN A 43 23.18 -12.08 1.53
N GLN A 44 24.42 -12.59 1.44
CA GLN A 44 24.70 -14.00 1.67
C GLN A 44 24.40 -14.47 3.12
N ARG A 45 24.50 -13.58 4.10
CA ARG A 45 24.23 -13.91 5.51
C ARG A 45 22.73 -14.09 5.75
N GLU A 46 21.93 -13.21 5.17
CA GLU A 46 20.46 -13.27 5.24
C GLU A 46 19.91 -14.41 4.41
N ALA A 47 20.50 -14.67 3.23
CA ALA A 47 20.07 -15.74 2.34
C ALA A 47 20.06 -17.11 3.02
N GLU A 48 21.07 -17.43 3.83
CA GLU A 48 21.12 -18.71 4.54
C GLU A 48 19.93 -18.89 5.50
N PHE A 49 19.61 -17.85 6.27
CA PHE A 49 18.47 -17.86 7.19
C PHE A 49 17.13 -17.96 6.43
N VAL A 50 16.97 -17.16 5.38
CA VAL A 50 15.76 -17.10 4.57
C VAL A 50 15.51 -18.43 3.86
N ILE A 51 16.52 -19.01 3.22
CA ILE A 51 16.42 -20.31 2.56
C ILE A 51 16.05 -21.40 3.58
N LYS A 52 16.70 -21.41 4.75
CA LYS A 52 16.36 -22.35 5.82
C LYS A 52 14.90 -22.24 6.26
N HIS A 53 14.38 -21.02 6.37
CA HIS A 53 12.97 -20.79 6.69
C HIS A 53 12.04 -21.31 5.58
N LEU A 54 12.31 -20.99 4.31
CA LEU A 54 11.49 -21.39 3.17
C LEU A 54 11.40 -22.91 2.95
N VAL A 55 12.45 -23.65 3.33
CA VAL A 55 12.42 -25.13 3.34
C VAL A 55 11.42 -25.64 4.38
N GLY A 56 11.39 -25.03 5.57
CA GLY A 56 10.52 -25.45 6.67
C GLY A 56 9.10 -24.86 6.66
N CYS A 57 8.88 -23.74 5.98
CA CYS A 57 7.64 -22.98 6.01
C CYS A 57 6.92 -22.99 4.66
N GLY A 58 5.80 -23.71 4.59
CA GLY A 58 4.96 -23.78 3.39
C GLY A 58 4.30 -22.46 3.02
N PHE A 59 3.92 -21.66 4.02
CA PHE A 59 3.30 -20.35 3.83
C PHE A 59 4.26 -19.38 3.14
N CYS A 60 5.44 -19.14 3.72
CA CYS A 60 6.43 -18.22 3.13
C CYS A 60 6.84 -18.69 1.73
N ARG A 61 6.99 -20.00 1.51
CA ARG A 61 7.28 -20.55 0.18
C ARG A 61 6.17 -20.27 -0.83
N HIS A 62 4.91 -20.40 -0.44
CA HIS A 62 3.80 -20.11 -1.33
C HIS A 62 3.71 -18.61 -1.63
N LEU A 63 3.86 -17.77 -0.60
CA LEU A 63 3.86 -16.31 -0.74
C LEU A 63 4.99 -15.84 -1.68
N THR A 64 6.22 -16.32 -1.49
CA THR A 64 7.34 -16.02 -2.40
C THR A 64 7.04 -16.45 -3.83
N ALA A 65 6.41 -17.61 -4.04
CA ALA A 65 6.06 -18.09 -5.38
C ALA A 65 5.00 -17.18 -6.05
N GLU A 66 4.01 -16.69 -5.30
CA GLU A 66 3.02 -15.75 -5.83
C GLU A 66 3.65 -14.39 -6.17
N LEU A 67 4.59 -13.89 -5.35
CA LEU A 67 5.34 -12.67 -5.65
C LEU A 67 6.17 -12.78 -6.94
N ILE A 68 6.84 -13.92 -7.16
CA ILE A 68 7.62 -14.17 -8.38
C ILE A 68 6.70 -14.23 -9.62
N LYS A 69 5.54 -14.89 -9.51
CA LYS A 69 4.57 -14.94 -10.60
C LYS A 69 4.05 -13.56 -10.94
N PHE A 70 3.73 -12.76 -9.93
CA PHE A 70 3.28 -11.38 -10.12
C PHE A 70 4.34 -10.54 -10.85
N ASP A 71 5.60 -10.61 -10.42
CA ASP A 71 6.71 -9.93 -11.09
C ASP A 71 6.86 -10.37 -12.54
N SER A 72 6.70 -11.67 -12.82
CA SER A 72 6.72 -12.22 -14.18
C SER A 72 5.56 -11.69 -15.04
N THR A 73 4.35 -11.57 -14.48
CA THR A 73 3.21 -11.01 -15.23
C THR A 73 3.40 -9.54 -15.58
N LEU A 74 4.00 -8.76 -14.69
CA LEU A 74 4.37 -7.37 -14.99
C LEU A 74 5.48 -7.29 -16.05
N ALA A 75 6.43 -8.23 -16.01
CA ALA A 75 7.49 -8.31 -17.00
C ALA A 75 6.95 -8.62 -18.41
N GLU A 76 5.95 -9.51 -18.51
CA GLU A 76 5.28 -9.90 -19.76
C GLU A 76 4.39 -8.78 -20.33
N GLU A 77 3.79 -7.93 -19.48
CA GLU A 77 2.96 -6.79 -19.91
C GLU A 77 3.77 -5.59 -20.44
N ASN A 78 5.11 -5.63 -20.44
CA ASN A 78 5.97 -4.51 -20.87
C ASN A 78 5.98 -4.20 -22.37
N GLU A 79 5.05 -4.72 -23.18
CA GLU A 79 4.63 -4.05 -24.42
C GLU A 79 3.48 -3.05 -24.15
N ILE A 80 3.65 -2.19 -23.14
CA ILE A 80 2.78 -1.02 -22.99
C ILE A 80 3.18 -0.01 -24.08
N SER A 81 2.52 -0.09 -25.24
CA SER A 81 2.55 0.97 -26.23
C SER A 81 2.03 2.27 -25.60
N TYR A 82 2.90 3.25 -25.43
CA TYR A 82 2.58 4.56 -24.85
C TYR A 82 1.72 5.46 -25.76
N GLU A 83 1.16 4.93 -26.84
CA GLU A 83 0.34 5.71 -27.79
C GLU A 83 -1.16 5.77 -27.44
N SER A 84 -1.64 5.17 -26.34
CA SER A 84 -3.04 5.33 -25.93
C SER A 84 -3.16 5.96 -24.54
N GLU A 85 -3.62 7.21 -24.49
CA GLU A 85 -4.13 7.80 -23.25
C GLU A 85 -5.16 6.86 -22.60
N PRO A 86 -5.02 6.51 -21.31
CA PRO A 86 -5.97 5.61 -20.64
C PRO A 86 -7.25 6.39 -20.32
N THR A 87 -8.11 6.57 -21.32
CA THR A 87 -9.31 7.41 -21.23
C THR A 87 -10.43 6.82 -20.38
N ARG A 88 -10.43 5.52 -20.09
CA ARG A 88 -11.63 4.87 -19.49
C ARG A 88 -11.55 4.65 -17.98
N ILE A 89 -10.43 4.13 -17.47
CA ILE A 89 -10.30 3.80 -16.04
C ILE A 89 -10.05 5.07 -15.22
N SER A 90 -9.24 6.01 -15.74
CA SER A 90 -9.04 7.36 -15.20
C SER A 90 -10.37 8.02 -14.83
N ASP A 91 -11.33 7.97 -15.74
CA ASP A 91 -12.58 8.73 -15.63
C ASP A 91 -13.53 8.06 -14.63
N THR A 92 -13.52 6.73 -14.55
CA THR A 92 -14.25 6.00 -13.50
C THR A 92 -13.70 6.27 -12.11
N ILE A 93 -12.37 6.32 -11.94
CA ILE A 93 -11.73 6.62 -10.65
C ILE A 93 -11.99 8.08 -10.27
N LYS A 94 -11.88 9.02 -11.21
CA LYS A 94 -12.20 10.44 -10.97
C LYS A 94 -13.66 10.62 -10.55
N ASN A 95 -14.60 9.93 -11.19
CA ASN A 95 -16.01 9.99 -10.80
C ASN A 95 -16.26 9.38 -9.42
N LEU A 96 -15.66 8.22 -9.13
CA LEU A 96 -15.78 7.58 -7.82
C LEU A 96 -15.20 8.46 -6.70
N LEU A 97 -14.02 9.03 -6.92
CA LEU A 97 -13.38 9.95 -5.97
C LEU A 97 -14.19 11.23 -5.82
N SER A 98 -14.79 11.76 -6.88
CA SER A 98 -15.66 12.95 -6.79
C SER A 98 -16.94 12.67 -6.01
N GLU A 99 -17.47 11.46 -6.08
CA GLU A 99 -18.66 11.02 -5.34
C GLU A 99 -18.34 10.75 -3.86
N LEU A 100 -17.18 10.14 -3.58
CA LEU A 100 -16.72 9.81 -2.23
C LEU A 100 -16.21 11.05 -1.46
N LEU A 101 -15.48 11.95 -2.13
CA LEU A 101 -14.95 13.19 -1.57
C LEU A 101 -15.91 14.37 -1.78
N ARG A 102 -17.20 14.11 -2.04
CA ARG A 102 -18.20 15.17 -2.15
C ARG A 102 -18.08 16.09 -0.93
N PRO A 103 -17.62 17.34 -1.09
CA PRO A 103 -17.40 18.19 0.06
C PRO A 103 -18.75 18.43 0.71
N SER A 104 -18.91 18.01 1.96
CA SER A 104 -20.05 18.51 2.74
C SER A 104 -19.80 20.00 2.94
N PRO A 105 -20.79 20.89 2.75
CA PRO A 105 -20.61 22.33 2.95
C PRO A 105 -20.20 22.66 4.40
N ALA A 106 -20.43 21.74 5.34
CA ALA A 106 -20.00 21.86 6.73
C ALA A 106 -18.48 21.61 6.93
N ALA A 107 -17.82 20.86 6.05
CA ALA A 107 -16.38 20.58 6.14
C ALA A 107 -15.52 21.74 5.61
N ILE A 108 -16.04 22.55 4.68
CA ILE A 108 -15.33 23.69 4.10
C ILE A 108 -15.34 24.91 5.05
N GLN A 109 -16.41 25.12 5.83
CA GLN A 109 -16.48 26.22 6.80
C GLN A 109 -15.51 26.06 7.99
N ALA A 110 -15.10 24.85 8.35
CA ALA A 110 -14.21 24.62 9.49
C ALA A 110 -12.74 25.01 9.23
N PHE A 111 -12.35 25.23 7.97
CA PHE A 111 -10.99 25.62 7.59
C PHE A 111 -10.86 27.11 7.22
N GLU A 112 -11.97 27.81 6.91
CA GLU A 112 -11.94 29.24 6.59
C GLU A 112 -11.86 30.14 7.84
N ASP A 113 -12.34 29.67 9.00
CA ASP A 113 -12.35 30.45 10.26
C ASP A 113 -10.98 30.54 10.98
N LYS A 114 -9.88 30.11 10.36
CA LYS A 114 -8.54 30.12 10.99
C LYS A 114 -7.52 31.05 10.37
N THR A 115 -7.92 31.89 9.41
CA THR A 115 -7.03 32.90 8.83
C THR A 115 -7.63 34.29 8.92
N GLU A 116 -7.97 34.75 10.13
CA GLU A 116 -7.95 36.18 10.46
C GLU A 116 -8.10 36.37 11.98
N GLU A 117 -7.02 36.87 12.61
CA GLU A 117 -6.95 37.63 13.87
C GLU A 117 -5.79 37.19 14.80
N LYS A 118 -4.60 37.75 14.54
CA LYS A 118 -3.72 38.26 15.60
C LYS A 118 -2.72 39.27 15.02
N LYS A 119 -3.17 40.52 14.90
CA LYS A 119 -2.29 41.70 14.85
C LYS A 119 -2.05 42.13 16.30
N GLU A 120 -0.94 41.70 16.90
CA GLU A 120 -0.43 42.30 18.14
C GLU A 120 0.40 43.55 17.78
N ASN A 121 -0.05 44.70 18.27
CA ASN A 121 0.66 45.96 18.22
C ASN A 121 1.41 46.20 19.53
N SER A 122 2.60 46.80 19.37
CA SER A 122 3.40 47.55 20.34
C SER A 122 4.05 46.83 21.52
N GLU A 123 5.38 46.72 21.47
CA GLU A 123 6.23 47.34 22.49
C GLU A 123 7.63 47.67 21.91
N ILE A 124 7.91 48.97 21.82
CA ILE A 124 9.25 49.53 21.61
C ILE A 124 9.89 49.70 22.98
N LYS A 125 11.05 49.07 23.22
CA LYS A 125 12.24 49.74 23.80
C LYS A 125 13.48 48.86 23.84
N SER A 126 14.52 49.36 23.16
CA SER A 126 15.94 49.38 23.57
C SER A 126 16.65 48.01 23.60
N GLN A 127 17.78 47.77 22.92
CA GLN A 127 19.06 48.49 22.90
C GLN A 127 19.86 47.99 21.66
N ASN A 128 20.27 48.87 20.73
CA ASN A 128 21.61 49.49 20.66
C ASN A 128 22.77 48.52 20.32
N LYS A 129 23.20 48.45 19.03
CA LYS A 129 24.61 48.66 18.61
C LYS A 129 24.90 48.37 17.11
N GLN A 130 25.41 49.41 16.45
CA GLN A 130 26.63 49.46 15.62
C GLN A 130 26.75 48.86 14.20
N LYS A 131 27.32 49.72 13.34
CA LYS A 131 28.04 49.51 12.05
C LYS A 131 27.14 49.35 10.82
N ASN A 132 27.28 50.12 9.74
CA ASN A 132 28.26 51.11 9.26
C ASN A 132 27.52 52.11 8.35
#